data_AF-A0A2M7ZK33-F1
#
_entry.id   AF-A0A2M7ZK33-F1
#
_cell.length_a   1.000
_cell.length_b   1.000
_cell.length_c   1.000
_cell.angle_alpha   90.00
_cell.angle_beta   90.00
_cell.angle_gamma   90.00
#
_symmetry.space_group_name_H-M   'P 1'
#
loop_
_entity.id
_entity.type
_entity.pdbx_description
1 polymer ?
#
loop_
_entity_poly.entity_id
_entity_poly.type
_entity_poly.pdbx_seq_one_letter_code
_entity_poly.pdbx_strand_id
1 'polypeptide(L)'
;GYQNVMFITAGEVLEEVSGKSWDEFVRERIFNKLGMNNSSTSITEFKEGMAVAVPHVDGKPIKQLNYDNSGPAASINSTVNDILKWGQMWLNNGKWNGEQILSENVINKIFTPHIMMPVRPGNKYGTNFQGYGLGWFMFDYSSHKILHHGGGLPGVHTKIVLVPDANLAFVVLTNQLNNLVDALMYKILDSFLNSKDIDYAAQALDSYKKYYEQLNKQKQEREEKRVEGTTPSLPFEQYAGNYIDDYYGSAKIKFTDDKLTLTLVPATEIFTGELTHWHYNTFKIQFADTYLPFGLVNFEFNTDGKLTGFIIDLPNPDFHFENLHFKKQ
;
A
#
# COMPACT_ATOMS: atom_id res chain seq x y z
N GLY A 1 -5.05 -3.74 -13.15
CA GLY A 1 -4.32 -3.14 -12.03
C GLY A 1 -4.09 -4.17 -10.95
N TYR A 2 -3.24 -3.88 -9.96
CA TYR A 2 -3.09 -4.69 -8.75
C TYR A 2 -4.23 -4.38 -7.77
N GLN A 3 -4.78 -5.37 -7.06
CA GLN A 3 -5.97 -5.21 -6.22
C GLN A 3 -5.84 -6.01 -4.91
N ASN A 4 -5.64 -5.32 -3.78
CA ASN A 4 -5.57 -5.96 -2.46
C ASN A 4 -6.88 -6.67 -2.08
N VAL A 5 -8.03 -6.13 -2.50
CA VAL A 5 -9.36 -6.72 -2.25
C VAL A 5 -9.47 -8.15 -2.77
N MET A 6 -8.78 -8.47 -3.87
CA MET A 6 -8.79 -9.84 -4.42
C MET A 6 -8.01 -10.83 -3.55
N PHE A 7 -6.97 -10.38 -2.85
CA PHE A 7 -6.25 -11.22 -1.88
C PHE A 7 -7.06 -11.41 -0.60
N ILE A 8 -7.76 -10.37 -0.14
CA ILE A 8 -8.73 -10.48 0.97
C ILE A 8 -9.80 -11.52 0.61
N THR A 9 -10.39 -11.40 -0.58
CA THR A 9 -11.39 -12.35 -1.11
C THR A 9 -10.83 -13.77 -1.18
N ALA A 10 -9.57 -13.95 -1.58
CA ALA A 10 -8.93 -15.28 -1.58
C ALA A 10 -8.77 -15.86 -0.16
N GLY A 11 -8.58 -15.00 0.85
CA GLY A 11 -8.61 -15.38 2.27
C GLY A 11 -9.98 -15.88 2.71
N GLU A 12 -11.06 -15.19 2.32
CA GLU A 12 -12.43 -15.62 2.59
C GLU A 12 -12.74 -16.98 1.96
N VAL A 13 -12.32 -17.18 0.70
CA VAL A 13 -12.46 -18.48 0.01
C VAL A 13 -11.68 -19.58 0.72
N LEU A 14 -10.47 -19.27 1.22
CA LEU A 14 -9.67 -20.21 1.98
C LEU A 14 -10.37 -20.61 3.28
N GLU A 15 -10.98 -19.66 3.98
CA GLU A 15 -11.72 -19.94 5.22
C GLU A 15 -12.91 -20.86 4.95
N GLU A 16 -13.73 -20.52 3.96
CA GLU A 16 -14.90 -21.33 3.56
C GLU A 16 -14.52 -22.77 3.18
N VAL A 17 -13.42 -22.95 2.43
CA VAL A 17 -12.99 -24.27 1.95
C VAL A 17 -12.29 -25.09 3.03
N SER A 18 -11.54 -24.44 3.92
CA SER A 18 -10.71 -25.14 4.91
C SER A 18 -11.36 -25.30 6.28
N GLY A 19 -12.38 -24.49 6.59
CA GLY A 19 -13.00 -24.40 7.92
C GLY A 19 -12.08 -23.79 8.98
N LYS A 20 -11.01 -23.10 8.59
CA LYS A 20 -10.05 -22.43 9.48
C LYS A 20 -9.94 -20.97 9.09
N SER A 21 -9.76 -20.09 10.06
CA SER A 21 -9.44 -18.69 9.72
C SER A 21 -8.14 -18.62 8.93
N TRP A 22 -7.98 -17.55 8.16
CA TRP A 22 -6.74 -17.32 7.42
C TRP A 22 -5.51 -17.34 8.34
N ASP A 23 -5.58 -16.70 9.51
CA ASP A 23 -4.51 -16.65 10.51
C ASP A 23 -4.09 -18.05 10.99
N GLU A 24 -5.07 -18.90 11.32
CA GLU A 24 -4.84 -20.28 11.77
C GLU A 24 -4.22 -21.11 10.66
N PHE A 25 -4.75 -20.98 9.44
CA PHE A 25 -4.26 -21.73 8.29
C PHE A 25 -2.81 -21.36 7.97
N VAL A 26 -2.47 -20.07 7.90
CA VAL A 26 -1.10 -19.62 7.63
C VAL A 26 -0.15 -20.09 8.73
N ARG A 27 -0.55 -19.96 10.00
CA ARG A 27 0.27 -20.40 11.13
C ARG A 27 0.54 -21.90 11.08
N GLU A 28 -0.49 -22.72 10.85
CA GLU A 28 -0.34 -24.17 10.84
C GLU A 28 0.40 -24.68 9.60
N ARG A 29 -0.01 -24.22 8.42
CA ARG A 29 0.41 -24.80 7.13
C ARG A 29 1.72 -24.21 6.61
N ILE A 30 2.07 -23.00 7.05
CA ILE A 30 3.28 -22.31 6.61
C ILE A 30 4.21 -22.09 7.81
N PHE A 31 3.84 -21.29 8.80
CA PHE A 31 4.79 -20.87 9.83
C PHE A 31 5.31 -22.05 10.66
N ASN A 32 4.44 -22.90 11.18
CA ASN A 32 4.82 -24.05 11.99
C ASN A 32 5.61 -25.07 11.17
N LYS A 33 5.19 -25.33 9.92
CA LYS A 33 5.87 -26.27 9.02
C LYS A 33 7.28 -25.83 8.64
N LEU A 34 7.49 -24.53 8.49
CA LEU A 34 8.78 -23.96 8.14
C LEU A 34 9.61 -23.57 9.37
N GLY A 35 9.04 -23.64 10.58
CA GLY A 35 9.69 -23.18 11.81
C GLY A 35 9.92 -21.68 11.85
N MET A 36 8.97 -20.90 11.30
CA MET A 36 8.97 -19.43 11.29
C MET A 36 8.44 -18.85 12.61
N ASN A 37 9.15 -19.14 13.70
CA ASN A 37 8.68 -18.89 15.07
C ASN A 37 8.62 -17.39 15.47
N ASN A 38 9.17 -16.49 14.66
CA ASN A 38 9.16 -15.04 14.86
C ASN A 38 8.28 -14.36 13.81
N SER A 39 7.29 -15.07 13.28
CA SER A 39 6.30 -14.57 12.34
C SER A 39 4.91 -14.55 12.96
N SER A 40 4.14 -13.49 12.69
CA SER A 40 2.77 -13.31 13.17
C SER A 40 1.88 -12.79 12.05
N THR A 41 0.57 -12.96 12.20
CA THR A 41 -0.42 -12.44 11.25
C THR A 41 -1.15 -11.21 11.79
N SER A 42 -0.86 -10.80 13.02
CA SER A 42 -1.36 -9.56 13.61
C SER A 42 -0.28 -8.87 14.44
N ILE A 43 -0.36 -7.54 14.49
CA ILE A 43 0.47 -6.73 15.41
C ILE A 43 -0.02 -6.83 16.86
N THR A 44 -1.25 -7.33 17.08
CA THR A 44 -1.79 -7.55 18.43
C THR A 44 -1.09 -8.68 19.17
N GLU A 45 -0.34 -9.52 18.44
CA GLU A 45 0.51 -10.56 19.01
C GLU A 45 1.84 -10.01 19.56
N PHE A 46 2.18 -8.74 19.28
CA PHE A 46 3.40 -8.13 19.79
C PHE A 46 3.30 -7.92 21.30
N LYS A 47 4.29 -8.46 22.01
CA LYS A 47 4.42 -8.36 23.46
C LYS A 47 5.48 -7.32 23.83
N GLU A 48 5.33 -6.74 25.02
CA GLU A 48 6.37 -5.90 25.59
C GLU A 48 7.72 -6.64 25.63
N GLY A 49 8.78 -5.96 25.25
CA GLY A 49 10.13 -6.53 25.15
C GLY A 49 10.44 -7.27 23.84
N MET A 50 9.49 -7.43 22.92
CA MET A 50 9.80 -7.94 21.58
C MET A 50 10.61 -6.92 20.78
N ALA A 51 11.63 -7.41 20.05
CA ALA A 51 12.41 -6.59 19.13
C ALA A 51 11.63 -6.35 17.83
N VAL A 52 10.78 -5.33 17.81
CA VAL A 52 9.97 -4.92 16.65
C VAL A 52 10.55 -3.64 16.05
N ALA A 53 10.69 -3.62 14.73
CA ALA A 53 11.11 -2.42 14.01
C ALA A 53 9.95 -1.40 13.97
N VAL A 54 10.16 -0.21 14.54
CA VAL A 54 9.16 0.85 14.53
C VAL A 54 9.15 1.53 13.15
N PRO A 55 7.99 1.71 12.50
CA PRO A 55 7.88 2.41 11.22
C PRO A 55 8.26 3.90 11.34
N HIS A 56 8.90 4.47 10.31
CA HIS A 56 9.31 5.87 10.29
C HIS A 56 8.85 6.62 9.03
N VAL A 57 8.48 7.89 9.24
CA VAL A 57 8.19 8.90 8.20
C VAL A 57 9.08 10.10 8.45
N ASP A 58 9.80 10.55 7.42
CA ASP A 58 10.71 11.71 7.52
C ASP A 58 11.68 11.60 8.73
N GLY A 59 12.16 10.39 8.99
CA GLY A 59 13.07 10.09 10.10
C GLY A 59 12.43 10.07 11.49
N LYS A 60 11.11 10.25 11.60
CA LYS A 60 10.36 10.22 12.86
C LYS A 60 9.57 8.92 13.00
N PRO A 61 9.55 8.30 14.19
CA PRO A 61 8.74 7.12 14.42
C PRO A 61 7.26 7.48 14.34
N ILE A 62 6.46 6.59 13.76
CA ILE A 62 5.00 6.70 13.73
C ILE A 62 4.36 5.49 14.42
N LYS A 63 3.08 5.60 14.75
CA LYS A 63 2.30 4.47 15.26
C LYS A 63 2.15 3.42 14.15
N GLN A 64 2.42 2.16 14.47
CA GLN A 64 2.11 1.06 13.56
C GLN A 64 0.60 0.85 13.48
N LEU A 65 0.06 0.81 12.26
CA LEU A 65 -1.35 0.59 12.01
C LEU A 65 -1.67 -0.91 12.04
N ASN A 66 -2.86 -1.24 12.54
CA ASN A 66 -3.40 -2.60 12.50
C ASN A 66 -4.03 -2.85 11.13
N TYR A 67 -3.68 -3.97 10.48
CA TYR A 67 -4.17 -4.37 9.16
C TYR A 67 -4.93 -5.71 9.18
N ASP A 68 -5.41 -6.15 10.35
CA ASP A 68 -6.07 -7.44 10.54
C ASP A 68 -7.33 -7.57 9.66
N ASN A 69 -8.05 -6.46 9.42
CA ASN A 69 -9.18 -6.40 8.48
C ASN A 69 -8.79 -6.62 7.00
N SER A 70 -7.50 -6.62 6.71
CA SER A 70 -6.92 -6.89 5.39
C SER A 70 -5.85 -7.99 5.47
N GLY A 71 -5.97 -8.88 6.46
CA GLY A 71 -4.95 -9.84 6.85
C GLY A 71 -4.28 -10.57 5.69
N PRO A 72 -5.07 -11.27 4.84
CA PRO A 72 -4.58 -11.98 3.66
C PRO A 72 -3.75 -11.15 2.67
N ALA A 73 -3.89 -9.82 2.68
CA ALA A 73 -3.17 -8.93 1.78
C ALA A 73 -1.94 -8.27 2.43
N ALA A 74 -1.93 -8.01 3.74
CA ALA A 74 -0.99 -7.04 4.32
C ALA A 74 -0.51 -7.27 5.76
N SER A 75 -1.00 -8.25 6.52
CA SER A 75 -0.78 -8.28 7.98
C SER A 75 0.37 -9.16 8.47
N ILE A 76 1.09 -9.87 7.58
CA ILE A 76 2.21 -10.71 8.00
C ILE A 76 3.37 -9.84 8.51
N ASN A 77 3.81 -10.11 9.74
CA ASN A 77 5.01 -9.56 10.34
C ASN A 77 6.04 -10.68 10.49
N SER A 78 7.31 -10.43 10.16
CA SER A 78 8.34 -11.47 10.18
C SER A 78 9.75 -10.89 10.29
N THR A 79 10.73 -11.77 10.46
CA THR A 79 12.17 -11.48 10.37
C THR A 79 12.75 -11.94 9.02
N VAL A 80 13.93 -11.42 8.66
CA VAL A 80 14.69 -11.89 7.49
C VAL A 80 14.93 -13.40 7.57
N ASN A 81 15.33 -13.91 8.74
CA ASN A 81 15.64 -15.33 8.93
C ASN A 81 14.43 -16.24 8.67
N ASP A 82 13.23 -15.83 9.10
CA ASP A 82 12.04 -16.62 8.88
C ASP A 82 11.56 -16.56 7.42
N ILE A 83 11.59 -15.39 6.78
CA ILE A 83 11.23 -15.27 5.35
C ILE A 83 12.22 -16.07 4.49
N LEU A 84 13.50 -16.14 4.86
CA LEU A 84 14.48 -16.94 4.12
C LEU A 84 14.20 -18.44 4.18
N LYS A 85 13.60 -18.97 5.26
CA LYS A 85 13.13 -20.38 5.31
C LYS A 85 12.04 -20.63 4.28
N TRP A 86 11.11 -19.68 4.15
CA TRP A 86 10.07 -19.70 3.10
C TRP A 86 10.68 -19.59 1.70
N GLY A 87 11.66 -18.70 1.49
CA GLY A 87 12.43 -18.60 0.24
C GLY A 87 13.16 -19.90 -0.12
N GLN A 88 13.79 -20.56 0.84
CA GLN A 88 14.43 -21.86 0.64
C GLN A 88 13.43 -22.96 0.24
N MET A 89 12.24 -22.98 0.83
CA MET A 89 11.17 -23.91 0.43
C MET A 89 10.77 -23.72 -1.04
N TRP A 90 10.65 -22.46 -1.49
CA TRP A 90 10.36 -22.17 -2.90
C TRP A 90 11.46 -22.64 -3.84
N LEU A 91 12.73 -22.35 -3.52
CA LEU A 91 13.88 -22.77 -4.34
C LEU A 91 14.04 -24.30 -4.38
N ASN A 92 13.64 -24.99 -3.32
CA ASN A 92 13.67 -26.45 -3.21
C ASN A 92 12.40 -27.12 -3.75
N ASN A 93 11.72 -26.50 -4.73
CA ASN A 93 10.51 -27.02 -5.37
C ASN A 93 9.44 -27.46 -4.36
N GLY A 94 9.26 -26.66 -3.30
CA GLY A 94 8.25 -26.88 -2.29
C GLY A 94 8.66 -27.79 -1.13
N LYS A 95 9.95 -28.19 -1.05
CA LYS A 95 10.47 -29.04 0.03
C LYS A 95 11.14 -28.22 1.13
N TRP A 96 10.94 -28.64 2.38
CA TRP A 96 11.60 -28.09 3.55
C TRP A 96 11.99 -29.21 4.50
N ASN A 97 13.27 -29.31 4.87
CA ASN A 97 13.80 -30.36 5.77
C ASN A 97 13.34 -31.79 5.43
N GLY A 98 13.23 -32.10 4.13
CA GLY A 98 12.79 -33.41 3.64
C GLY A 98 11.28 -33.62 3.54
N GLU A 99 10.46 -32.69 4.05
CA GLU A 99 9.00 -32.72 3.90
C GLU A 99 8.56 -31.94 2.64
N GLN A 100 7.60 -32.47 1.89
CA GLN A 100 6.97 -31.76 0.78
C GLN A 100 5.83 -30.87 1.30
N ILE A 101 6.05 -29.56 1.35
CA ILE A 101 5.07 -28.58 1.82
C ILE A 101 4.10 -28.19 0.70
N LEU A 102 4.63 -27.92 -0.51
CA LEU A 102 3.85 -27.61 -1.71
C LEU A 102 4.31 -28.52 -2.84
N SER A 103 3.40 -29.16 -3.60
CA SER A 103 3.82 -29.99 -4.73
C SER A 103 4.54 -29.17 -5.83
N GLU A 104 5.46 -29.79 -6.56
CA GLU A 104 6.19 -29.13 -7.66
C GLU A 104 5.24 -28.55 -8.73
N ASN A 105 4.12 -29.23 -9.01
CA ASN A 105 3.11 -28.73 -9.94
C ASN A 105 2.47 -27.41 -9.46
N VAL A 106 2.25 -27.26 -8.14
CA VAL A 106 1.75 -26.02 -7.55
C VAL A 106 2.81 -24.91 -7.67
N ILE A 107 4.08 -25.21 -7.37
CA ILE A 107 5.19 -24.27 -7.54
C ILE A 107 5.24 -23.76 -8.99
N ASN A 108 5.24 -24.68 -9.96
CA ASN A 108 5.27 -24.35 -11.39
C ASN A 108 4.09 -23.47 -11.80
N LYS A 109 2.88 -23.78 -11.32
CA LYS A 109 1.68 -22.97 -11.59
C LYS A 109 1.80 -21.56 -11.00
N ILE A 110 2.28 -21.43 -9.76
CA ILE A 110 2.46 -20.15 -9.08
C ILE A 110 3.53 -19.31 -9.79
N PHE A 111 4.63 -19.94 -10.21
CA PHE A 111 5.74 -19.30 -10.89
C PHE A 111 5.51 -19.10 -12.39
N THR A 112 4.38 -19.51 -12.96
CA THR A 112 4.06 -19.22 -14.37
C THR A 112 3.51 -17.80 -14.49
N PRO A 113 3.98 -16.98 -15.44
CA PRO A 113 3.35 -15.68 -15.72
C PRO A 113 1.94 -15.90 -16.26
N HIS A 114 0.94 -15.37 -15.57
CA HIS A 114 -0.47 -15.40 -16.01
C HIS A 114 -0.89 -14.07 -16.64
N ILE A 115 -0.18 -12.99 -16.32
CA ILE A 115 -0.44 -11.65 -16.85
C ILE A 115 0.89 -11.06 -17.31
N MET A 116 0.98 -10.65 -18.57
CA MET A 116 2.12 -9.87 -19.06
C MET A 116 1.97 -8.41 -18.67
N MET A 117 3.06 -7.81 -18.21
CA MET A 117 3.12 -6.41 -17.80
C MET A 117 3.97 -5.62 -18.81
N PRO A 118 3.64 -4.33 -19.03
CA PRO A 118 4.40 -3.51 -19.96
C PRO A 118 5.79 -3.20 -19.41
N VAL A 119 6.81 -3.40 -20.24
CA VAL A 119 8.16 -2.88 -19.99
C VAL A 119 8.25 -1.47 -20.54
N ARG A 120 8.56 -0.49 -19.70
CA ARG A 120 8.63 0.92 -20.11
C ARG A 120 9.79 1.15 -21.11
N PRO A 121 9.58 1.94 -22.18
CA PRO A 121 10.67 2.39 -23.04
C PRO A 121 11.79 3.05 -22.23
N GLY A 122 13.05 2.78 -22.59
CA GLY A 122 14.20 3.32 -21.86
C GLY A 122 14.47 2.65 -20.51
N ASN A 123 13.95 1.44 -20.28
CA ASN A 123 14.32 0.63 -19.11
C ASN A 123 15.84 0.44 -19.04
N LYS A 124 16.47 1.12 -18.07
CA LYS A 124 17.92 1.11 -17.84
C LYS A 124 18.46 -0.18 -17.22
N TYR A 125 17.60 -1.07 -16.76
CA TYR A 125 17.93 -2.35 -16.13
C TYR A 125 18.07 -3.49 -17.15
N GLY A 126 17.72 -3.25 -18.42
CA GLY A 126 17.86 -4.26 -19.49
C GLY A 126 16.82 -5.37 -19.45
N THR A 127 15.70 -5.16 -18.75
CA THR A 127 14.55 -6.07 -18.76
C THR A 127 13.89 -6.11 -20.13
N ASN A 128 13.58 -7.30 -20.64
CA ASN A 128 12.88 -7.51 -21.90
C ASN A 128 11.41 -7.90 -21.68
N PHE A 129 11.13 -8.62 -20.60
CA PHE A 129 9.82 -9.16 -20.24
C PHE A 129 9.52 -8.88 -18.76
N GLN A 130 8.28 -8.53 -18.50
CA GLN A 130 7.75 -8.42 -17.15
C GLN A 130 6.37 -9.08 -17.10
N GLY A 131 6.05 -9.70 -15.97
CA GLY A 131 4.77 -10.34 -15.78
C GLY A 131 4.41 -10.52 -14.30
N TYR A 132 3.24 -11.09 -14.09
CA TYR A 132 2.71 -11.43 -12.79
C TYR A 132 2.24 -12.89 -12.79
N GLY A 133 2.77 -13.67 -11.84
CA GLY A 133 2.31 -15.01 -11.51
C GLY A 133 1.23 -14.98 -10.42
N LEU A 134 1.03 -16.09 -9.72
CA LEU A 134 0.08 -16.11 -8.59
C LEU A 134 0.76 -15.55 -7.33
N GLY A 135 0.70 -14.23 -7.15
CA GLY A 135 1.31 -13.56 -5.98
C GLY A 135 2.79 -13.22 -6.15
N TRP A 136 3.34 -13.25 -7.38
CA TRP A 136 4.74 -12.95 -7.66
C TRP A 136 4.87 -12.04 -8.87
N PHE A 137 5.56 -10.92 -8.72
CA PHE A 137 6.10 -10.19 -9.86
C PHE A 137 7.27 -10.96 -10.43
N MET A 138 7.44 -10.88 -11.74
CA MET A 138 8.52 -11.58 -12.42
C MET A 138 9.03 -10.77 -13.60
N PHE A 139 10.34 -10.80 -13.79
CA PHE A 139 11.01 -10.14 -14.90
C PHE A 139 12.30 -10.88 -15.25
N ASP A 140 12.82 -10.68 -16.46
CA ASP A 140 14.15 -11.16 -16.82
C ASP A 140 15.22 -10.13 -16.43
N TYR A 141 16.32 -10.64 -15.90
CA TYR A 141 17.49 -9.84 -15.55
C TYR A 141 18.75 -10.63 -15.76
N SER A 142 19.66 -10.14 -16.60
CA SER A 142 20.95 -10.81 -16.88
C SER A 142 20.78 -12.29 -17.27
N SER A 143 19.78 -12.58 -18.12
CA SER A 143 19.38 -13.94 -18.56
C SER A 143 18.76 -14.85 -17.50
N HIS A 144 18.50 -14.34 -16.30
CA HIS A 144 17.83 -15.06 -15.23
C HIS A 144 16.37 -14.62 -15.09
N LYS A 145 15.52 -15.56 -14.70
CA LYS A 145 14.15 -15.26 -14.28
C LYS A 145 14.16 -14.84 -12.82
N ILE A 146 13.79 -13.59 -12.56
CA ILE A 146 13.64 -13.05 -11.22
C ILE A 146 12.18 -13.17 -10.81
N LEU A 147 11.92 -13.71 -9.62
CA LEU A 147 10.63 -13.60 -8.96
C LEU A 147 10.78 -12.72 -7.74
N HIS A 148 9.86 -11.79 -7.53
CA HIS A 148 9.89 -10.94 -6.36
C HIS A 148 8.49 -10.52 -5.93
N HIS A 149 8.39 -10.12 -4.67
CA HIS A 149 7.23 -9.36 -4.19
C HIS A 149 7.71 -8.29 -3.22
N GLY A 150 7.10 -7.12 -3.32
CA GLY A 150 7.32 -6.02 -2.38
C GLY A 150 6.14 -5.88 -1.43
N GLY A 151 6.37 -5.19 -0.32
CA GLY A 151 5.31 -4.75 0.58
C GLY A 151 5.59 -3.32 0.99
N GLY A 152 4.65 -2.43 0.77
CA GLY A 152 4.73 -1.03 1.18
C GLY A 152 3.59 -0.72 2.12
N LEU A 153 3.93 -0.31 3.34
CA LEU A 153 2.98 0.25 4.29
C LEU A 153 3.55 1.60 4.77
N PRO A 154 2.71 2.47 5.34
CA PRO A 154 3.14 3.60 6.14
C PRO A 154 4.43 3.33 6.95
N GLY A 155 5.55 3.88 6.48
CA GLY A 155 6.84 3.84 7.16
C GLY A 155 7.54 2.49 7.13
N VAL A 156 7.20 1.58 6.21
CA VAL A 156 7.85 0.27 6.01
C VAL A 156 7.92 -0.05 4.53
N HIS A 157 9.05 -0.62 4.07
CA HIS A 157 9.16 -1.19 2.72
C HIS A 157 9.93 -2.51 2.79
N THR A 158 9.40 -3.54 2.14
CA THR A 158 9.96 -4.88 2.14
C THR A 158 10.13 -5.41 0.72
N LYS A 159 11.04 -6.37 0.57
CA LYS A 159 11.21 -7.18 -0.65
C LYS A 159 11.66 -8.58 -0.30
N ILE A 160 11.09 -9.54 -1.01
CA ILE A 160 11.68 -10.86 -1.19
C ILE A 160 11.98 -11.07 -2.67
N VAL A 161 13.12 -11.70 -2.95
CA VAL A 161 13.57 -11.99 -4.32
C VAL A 161 14.08 -13.42 -4.37
N LEU A 162 13.68 -14.14 -5.42
CA LEU A 162 14.09 -15.49 -5.75
C LEU A 162 14.64 -15.53 -7.18
N VAL A 163 15.73 -16.25 -7.37
CA VAL A 163 16.34 -16.55 -8.67
C VAL A 163 16.54 -18.07 -8.74
N PRO A 164 15.54 -18.82 -9.22
CA PRO A 164 15.51 -20.28 -9.08
C PRO A 164 16.69 -21.01 -9.71
N ASP A 165 17.07 -20.62 -10.94
CA ASP A 165 18.16 -21.24 -11.69
C ASP A 165 19.55 -20.93 -11.12
N ALA A 166 19.68 -19.81 -10.41
CA ALA A 166 20.89 -19.45 -9.66
C ALA A 166 20.88 -19.96 -8.20
N ASN A 167 19.81 -20.65 -7.78
CA ASN A 167 19.60 -21.08 -6.39
C ASN A 167 19.84 -19.94 -5.36
N LEU A 168 19.35 -18.74 -5.69
CA LEU A 168 19.55 -17.53 -4.89
C LEU A 168 18.21 -17.02 -4.35
N ALA A 169 18.17 -16.74 -3.05
CA ALA A 169 17.08 -16.02 -2.40
C ALA A 169 17.65 -14.94 -1.48
N PHE A 170 17.02 -13.77 -1.46
CA PHE A 170 17.35 -12.73 -0.49
C PHE A 170 16.12 -11.91 -0.12
N VAL A 171 16.22 -11.26 1.04
CA VAL A 171 15.13 -10.49 1.66
C VAL A 171 15.70 -9.16 2.14
N VAL A 172 14.98 -8.08 1.88
CA VAL A 172 15.30 -6.73 2.35
C VAL A 172 14.10 -6.21 3.12
N LEU A 173 14.28 -5.85 4.39
CA LEU A 173 13.25 -5.25 5.24
C LEU A 173 13.74 -3.88 5.73
N THR A 174 12.97 -2.81 5.47
CA THR A 174 13.28 -1.47 5.96
C THR A 174 12.10 -0.89 6.72
N ASN A 175 12.37 -0.12 7.77
CA ASN A 175 11.37 0.61 8.55
C ASN A 175 11.23 2.06 8.08
N GLN A 176 11.38 2.27 6.78
CA GLN A 176 11.11 3.50 6.07
C GLN A 176 10.57 3.14 4.68
N LEU A 177 9.63 3.95 4.19
CA LEU A 177 9.05 3.80 2.86
C LEU A 177 9.86 4.63 1.84
N ASN A 178 10.80 3.99 1.14
CA ASN A 178 11.60 4.64 0.09
C ASN A 178 12.13 3.61 -0.93
N ASN A 179 12.76 4.10 -2.00
CA ASN A 179 13.27 3.28 -3.10
C ASN A 179 14.60 2.55 -2.81
N LEU A 180 15.13 2.64 -1.59
CA LEU A 180 16.35 1.91 -1.21
C LEU A 180 16.20 0.41 -1.38
N VAL A 181 15.00 -0.12 -1.12
CA VAL A 181 14.69 -1.54 -1.23
C VAL A 181 14.93 -2.05 -2.65
N ASP A 182 14.47 -1.31 -3.67
CA ASP A 182 14.69 -1.67 -5.07
C ASP A 182 16.16 -1.46 -5.49
N ALA A 183 16.81 -0.42 -4.97
CA ALA A 183 18.24 -0.20 -5.20
C ALA A 183 19.10 -1.36 -4.67
N LEU A 184 18.80 -1.84 -3.46
CA LEU A 184 19.45 -2.99 -2.86
C LEU A 184 19.15 -4.27 -3.64
N MET A 185 17.92 -4.47 -4.12
CA MET A 185 17.59 -5.60 -4.99
C MET A 185 18.51 -5.64 -6.22
N TYR A 186 18.60 -4.56 -7.00
CA TYR A 186 19.45 -4.55 -8.18
C TYR A 186 20.94 -4.67 -7.84
N LYS A 187 21.41 -4.03 -6.77
CA LYS A 187 22.82 -4.15 -6.34
C LYS A 187 23.16 -5.59 -5.98
N ILE A 188 22.29 -6.28 -5.24
CA ILE A 188 22.50 -7.69 -4.89
C ILE A 188 22.44 -8.56 -6.15
N LEU A 189 21.45 -8.36 -7.04
CA LEU A 189 21.39 -9.11 -8.30
C LEU A 189 22.66 -8.92 -9.14
N ASP A 190 23.19 -7.71 -9.26
CA ASP A 190 24.44 -7.48 -9.98
C ASP A 190 25.63 -8.15 -9.31
N SER A 191 25.73 -8.09 -7.97
CA SER A 191 26.80 -8.76 -7.23
C SER A 191 26.85 -10.27 -7.46
N PHE A 192 25.70 -10.92 -7.71
CA PHE A 192 25.63 -12.36 -7.94
C PHE A 192 25.56 -12.78 -9.42
N LEU A 193 24.99 -11.97 -10.31
CA LEU A 193 24.59 -12.41 -11.66
C LEU A 193 25.31 -11.71 -12.83
N ASN A 194 25.88 -10.51 -12.66
CA ASN A 194 26.38 -9.73 -13.82
C ASN A 194 27.62 -8.85 -13.51
N SER A 195 28.05 -8.75 -12.26
CA SER A 195 29.21 -7.96 -11.80
C SER A 195 29.23 -6.50 -12.30
N LYS A 196 28.07 -5.92 -12.62
CA LYS A 196 27.95 -4.50 -12.98
C LYS A 196 28.20 -3.64 -11.75
N ASP A 197 28.98 -2.57 -11.91
CA ASP A 197 29.18 -1.58 -10.86
C ASP A 197 28.34 -0.33 -11.11
N ILE A 198 27.06 -0.44 -10.76
CA ILE A 198 26.09 0.67 -10.84
C ILE A 198 25.78 1.15 -9.43
N ASP A 199 25.81 2.48 -9.23
CA ASP A 199 25.37 3.11 -7.99
C ASP A 199 23.84 3.30 -8.00
N TYR A 200 23.13 2.23 -7.65
CA TYR A 200 21.67 2.26 -7.54
C TYR A 200 21.17 3.16 -6.40
N ALA A 201 21.99 3.39 -5.36
CA ALA A 201 21.61 4.25 -4.24
C ALA A 201 21.56 5.71 -4.69
N ALA A 202 22.55 6.19 -5.45
CA ALA A 202 22.53 7.52 -6.05
C ALA A 202 21.33 7.71 -6.98
N GLN A 203 21.01 6.71 -7.80
CA GLN A 203 19.84 6.76 -8.69
C GLN A 203 18.51 6.81 -7.92
N ALA A 204 18.39 6.03 -6.85
CA ALA A 204 17.22 6.05 -5.98
C ALA A 204 17.06 7.40 -5.27
N LEU A 205 18.17 7.99 -4.80
CA LEU A 205 18.18 9.30 -4.16
C LEU A 205 17.79 10.43 -5.14
N ASP A 206 18.30 10.41 -6.37
CA ASP A 206 17.91 11.36 -7.42
C ASP A 206 16.41 11.24 -7.75
N SER A 207 15.91 10.00 -7.91
CA SER A 207 14.49 9.74 -8.17
C SER A 207 13.61 10.22 -7.02
N TYR A 208 14.05 10.02 -5.77
CA TYR A 208 13.38 10.51 -4.58
C TYR A 208 13.30 12.05 -4.58
N LYS A 209 14.40 12.75 -4.83
CA LYS A 209 14.42 14.22 -4.89
C LYS A 209 13.45 14.77 -5.95
N LYS A 210 13.51 14.22 -7.17
CA LYS A 210 12.62 14.61 -8.27
C LYS A 210 11.14 14.38 -7.95
N TYR A 211 10.83 13.27 -7.29
CA TYR A 211 9.46 12.98 -6.85
C TYR A 211 8.94 14.05 -5.88
N TYR A 212 9.71 14.40 -4.85
CA TYR A 212 9.29 15.44 -3.88
C TYR A 212 9.27 16.85 -4.47
N GLU A 213 10.19 17.17 -5.39
CA GLU A 213 10.11 18.42 -6.16
C GLU A 213 8.82 18.50 -6.96
N GLN A 214 8.42 17.41 -7.62
CA GLN A 214 7.16 17.33 -8.36
C GLN A 214 5.93 17.45 -7.45
N LEU A 215 5.93 16.77 -6.30
CA LEU A 215 4.84 16.88 -5.31
C LEU A 215 4.70 18.32 -4.79
N ASN A 216 5.82 18.97 -4.46
CA ASN A 216 5.81 20.36 -4.00
C ASN A 216 5.30 21.31 -5.08
N LYS A 217 5.72 21.09 -6.33
CA LYS A 217 5.23 21.86 -7.48
C LYS A 217 3.72 21.68 -7.67
N GLN A 218 3.22 20.45 -7.64
CA GLN A 218 1.77 20.17 -7.74
C GLN A 218 0.99 20.82 -6.61
N LYS A 219 1.51 20.78 -5.38
CA LYS A 219 0.92 21.45 -4.23
C LYS A 219 0.82 22.96 -4.46
N GLN A 220 1.91 23.60 -4.89
CA GLN A 220 1.95 25.03 -5.20
C GLN A 220 0.96 25.40 -6.30
N GLU A 221 0.94 24.65 -7.42
CA GLU A 221 -0.01 24.87 -8.52
C GLU A 221 -1.47 24.75 -8.07
N ARG A 222 -1.78 23.86 -7.11
CA ARG A 222 -3.13 23.77 -6.50
C ARG A 222 -3.44 25.00 -5.66
N GLU A 223 -2.48 25.51 -4.90
CA GLU A 223 -2.66 26.73 -4.09
C GLU A 223 -2.85 27.98 -4.96
N GLU A 224 -2.11 28.10 -6.06
CA GLU A 224 -2.22 29.20 -7.03
C GLU A 224 -3.57 29.25 -7.78
N LYS A 225 -4.28 28.12 -7.86
CA LYS A 225 -5.64 28.05 -8.46
C LYS A 225 -6.74 28.58 -7.53
N ARG A 226 -6.42 28.92 -6.28
CA ARG A 226 -7.39 29.51 -5.35
C ARG A 226 -7.88 30.86 -5.88
N VAL A 227 -9.18 31.12 -5.72
CA VAL A 227 -9.76 32.44 -5.99
C VAL A 227 -10.12 33.11 -4.67
N GLU A 228 -9.37 34.13 -4.32
CA GLU A 228 -9.56 34.87 -3.07
C GLU A 228 -10.80 35.79 -3.11
N GLY A 229 -11.27 36.20 -1.93
CA GLY A 229 -12.39 37.15 -1.79
C GLY A 229 -13.77 36.58 -2.14
N THR A 230 -13.87 35.28 -2.37
CA THR A 230 -15.15 34.60 -2.58
C THR A 230 -15.80 34.22 -1.24
N THR A 231 -17.10 33.94 -1.26
CA THR A 231 -17.85 33.46 -0.09
C THR A 231 -18.58 32.16 -0.42
N PRO A 232 -18.85 31.29 0.57
CA PRO A 232 -19.72 30.15 0.37
C PRO A 232 -21.16 30.57 0.04
N SER A 233 -21.88 29.71 -0.68
CA SER A 233 -23.28 29.97 -1.06
C SER A 233 -24.26 29.93 0.13
N LEU A 234 -23.91 29.22 1.21
CA LEU A 234 -24.73 29.11 2.41
C LEU A 234 -23.94 29.50 3.68
N PRO A 235 -24.62 29.84 4.78
CA PRO A 235 -24.02 29.83 6.11
C PRO A 235 -23.46 28.45 6.47
N PHE A 236 -22.37 28.39 7.24
CA PHE A 236 -21.64 27.14 7.55
C PHE A 236 -22.55 26.05 8.14
N GLU A 237 -23.43 26.43 9.07
CA GLU A 237 -24.40 25.54 9.70
C GLU A 237 -25.26 24.74 8.71
N GLN A 238 -25.53 25.26 7.51
CA GLN A 238 -26.38 24.59 6.51
C GLN A 238 -25.65 23.50 5.72
N TYR A 239 -24.31 23.46 5.79
CA TYR A 239 -23.50 22.35 5.28
C TYR A 239 -23.46 21.16 6.24
N ALA A 240 -23.83 21.34 7.51
CA ALA A 240 -23.91 20.23 8.46
C ALA A 240 -25.01 19.24 8.07
N GLY A 241 -24.77 17.96 8.38
CA GLY A 241 -25.70 16.88 8.05
C GLY A 241 -25.00 15.54 7.86
N ASN A 242 -25.81 14.55 7.49
CA ASN A 242 -25.32 13.24 7.09
C ASN A 242 -25.34 13.15 5.56
N TYR A 243 -24.35 12.44 5.03
CA TYR A 243 -24.18 12.22 3.61
C TYR A 243 -23.86 10.74 3.38
N ILE A 244 -24.20 10.21 2.21
CA ILE A 244 -23.91 8.83 1.85
C ILE A 244 -23.31 8.76 0.45
N ASP A 245 -22.24 7.98 0.32
CA ASP A 245 -21.75 7.50 -0.97
C ASP A 245 -22.12 6.01 -1.12
N ASP A 246 -22.47 5.61 -2.34
CA ASP A 246 -22.99 4.25 -2.61
C ASP A 246 -21.90 3.17 -2.43
N TYR A 247 -20.62 3.52 -2.57
CA TYR A 247 -19.49 2.59 -2.45
C TYR A 247 -18.80 2.67 -1.10
N TYR A 248 -18.52 3.88 -0.64
CA TYR A 248 -17.77 4.15 0.58
C TYR A 248 -18.66 4.11 1.84
N GLY A 249 -19.93 4.54 1.73
CA GLY A 249 -20.87 4.62 2.83
C GLY A 249 -20.97 6.02 3.44
N SER A 250 -21.20 6.08 4.75
CA SER A 250 -21.62 7.32 5.42
C SER A 250 -20.48 8.32 5.63
N ALA A 251 -20.81 9.60 5.46
CA ALA A 251 -20.02 10.75 5.92
C ALA A 251 -20.89 11.68 6.76
N LYS A 252 -20.25 12.41 7.67
CA LYS A 252 -20.92 13.36 8.55
C LYS A 252 -20.18 14.68 8.56
N ILE A 253 -20.92 15.77 8.42
CA ILE A 253 -20.41 17.12 8.64
C ILE A 253 -21.08 17.66 9.91
N LYS A 254 -20.26 18.07 10.87
CA LYS A 254 -20.70 18.72 12.10
C LYS A 254 -20.34 20.20 12.07
N PHE A 255 -21.24 21.03 12.57
CA PHE A 255 -21.00 22.44 12.83
C PHE A 255 -20.91 22.66 14.35
N THR A 256 -19.79 23.18 14.83
CA THR A 256 -19.55 23.47 16.26
C THR A 256 -18.53 24.60 16.36
N ASP A 257 -18.77 25.59 17.22
CA ASP A 257 -17.88 26.75 17.44
C ASP A 257 -17.43 27.43 16.13
N ASP A 258 -18.40 27.74 15.25
CA ASP A 258 -18.19 28.35 13.92
C ASP A 258 -17.28 27.56 12.96
N LYS A 259 -17.08 26.27 13.23
CA LYS A 259 -16.25 25.37 12.42
C LYS A 259 -17.04 24.20 11.88
N LEU A 260 -16.67 23.78 10.68
CA LEU A 260 -17.17 22.56 10.05
C LEU A 260 -16.13 21.45 10.17
N THR A 261 -16.54 20.27 10.63
CA THR A 261 -15.69 19.07 10.65
C THR A 261 -16.34 17.98 9.81
N LEU A 262 -15.63 17.52 8.79
CA LEU A 262 -16.01 16.36 7.99
C LEU A 262 -15.39 15.10 8.60
N THR A 263 -16.19 14.04 8.73
CA THR A 263 -15.74 12.71 9.12
C THR A 263 -16.34 11.67 8.17
N LEU A 264 -15.48 10.85 7.58
CA LEU A 264 -15.88 9.66 6.83
C LEU A 264 -16.01 8.49 7.81
N VAL A 265 -17.22 7.95 7.97
CA VAL A 265 -17.63 7.15 9.13
C VAL A 265 -16.90 5.79 9.27
N PRO A 266 -16.63 5.03 8.19
CA PRO A 266 -15.90 3.76 8.30
C PRO A 266 -14.49 3.88 8.91
N ALA A 267 -13.87 5.05 8.84
CA ALA A 267 -12.50 5.27 9.33
C ALA A 267 -12.36 6.61 10.05
N THR A 268 -13.19 6.81 11.09
CA THR A 268 -13.35 8.10 11.79
C THR A 268 -12.07 8.68 12.40
N GLU A 269 -11.08 7.85 12.70
CA GLU A 269 -9.83 8.30 13.31
C GLU A 269 -8.89 8.97 12.29
N ILE A 270 -8.92 8.52 11.04
CA ILE A 270 -7.95 8.93 10.00
C ILE A 270 -8.60 9.81 8.92
N PHE A 271 -9.85 9.54 8.55
CA PHE A 271 -10.61 10.34 7.59
C PHE A 271 -11.54 11.32 8.29
N THR A 272 -10.94 12.19 9.11
CA THR A 272 -11.62 13.32 9.74
C THR A 272 -10.77 14.58 9.64
N GLY A 273 -11.40 15.76 9.50
CA GLY A 273 -10.68 17.02 9.39
C GLY A 273 -11.57 18.26 9.40
N GLU A 274 -11.00 19.39 9.81
CA GLU A 274 -11.66 20.70 9.74
C GLU A 274 -11.77 21.16 8.28
N LEU A 275 -12.94 21.65 7.91
CA LEU A 275 -13.21 22.29 6.62
C LEU A 275 -12.98 23.79 6.74
N THR A 276 -12.03 24.29 5.97
CA THR A 276 -11.73 25.74 5.89
C THR A 276 -12.17 26.25 4.53
N HIS A 277 -12.84 27.41 4.46
CA HIS A 277 -13.31 27.92 3.17
C HIS A 277 -12.13 28.17 2.22
N TRP A 278 -12.21 27.56 1.04
CA TRP A 278 -11.16 27.65 0.02
C TRP A 278 -11.50 28.72 -1.02
N HIS A 279 -12.54 28.47 -1.82
CA HIS A 279 -13.16 29.44 -2.71
C HIS A 279 -14.56 28.96 -3.13
N TYR A 280 -15.48 29.89 -3.43
CA TYR A 280 -16.85 29.54 -3.83
C TYR A 280 -17.48 28.48 -2.91
N ASN A 281 -17.87 27.33 -3.44
CA ASN A 281 -18.45 26.20 -2.72
C ASN A 281 -17.44 25.11 -2.31
N THR A 282 -16.15 25.40 -2.41
CA THR A 282 -15.08 24.47 -2.07
C THR A 282 -14.48 24.82 -0.72
N PHE A 283 -14.22 23.78 0.08
CA PHE A 283 -13.53 23.87 1.35
C PHE A 283 -12.27 23.02 1.31
N LYS A 284 -11.18 23.53 1.88
CA LYS A 284 -9.94 22.78 2.07
C LYS A 284 -10.08 21.91 3.31
N ILE A 285 -9.65 20.66 3.19
CA ILE A 285 -9.55 19.71 4.30
C ILE A 285 -8.12 19.18 4.39
N GLN A 286 -7.62 19.06 5.61
CA GLN A 286 -6.48 18.20 5.92
C GLN A 286 -7.01 17.07 6.79
N PHE A 287 -6.96 15.84 6.29
CA PHE A 287 -7.34 14.67 7.08
C PHE A 287 -6.32 14.41 8.19
N ALA A 288 -6.78 13.78 9.27
CA ALA A 288 -5.95 13.36 10.39
C ALA A 288 -4.84 12.36 9.98
N ASP A 289 -5.05 11.62 8.88
CA ASP A 289 -3.98 10.86 8.24
C ASP A 289 -2.91 11.79 7.67
N THR A 290 -1.73 11.80 8.30
CA THR A 290 -0.59 12.62 7.91
C THR A 290 0.06 12.20 6.59
N TYR A 291 -0.29 11.03 6.04
CA TYR A 291 0.18 10.62 4.71
C TYR A 291 -0.57 11.31 3.57
N LEU A 292 -1.77 11.81 3.83
CA LEU A 292 -2.59 12.41 2.80
C LEU A 292 -2.20 13.88 2.59
N PRO A 293 -2.08 14.33 1.32
CA PRO A 293 -2.07 15.76 1.05
C PRO A 293 -3.42 16.38 1.45
N PHE A 294 -3.47 17.72 1.48
CA PHE A 294 -4.75 18.38 1.65
C PHE A 294 -5.70 18.02 0.49
N GLY A 295 -6.98 17.88 0.81
CA GLY A 295 -8.06 17.70 -0.15
C GLY A 295 -8.88 18.98 -0.32
N LEU A 296 -9.69 18.98 -1.37
CA LEU A 296 -10.69 20.00 -1.66
C LEU A 296 -12.08 19.34 -1.68
N VAL A 297 -12.93 19.71 -0.75
CA VAL A 297 -14.33 19.28 -0.66
C VAL A 297 -15.19 20.29 -1.40
N ASN A 298 -15.72 19.91 -2.56
CA ASN A 298 -16.59 20.78 -3.35
C ASN A 298 -18.06 20.40 -3.12
N PHE A 299 -18.84 21.33 -2.58
CA PHE A 299 -20.26 21.14 -2.34
C PHE A 299 -21.08 21.40 -3.60
N GLU A 300 -22.06 20.52 -3.84
CA GLU A 300 -22.91 20.52 -5.02
C GLU A 300 -24.31 21.03 -4.69
N PHE A 301 -24.89 21.77 -5.63
CA PHE A 301 -26.19 22.42 -5.49
C PHE A 301 -27.07 22.15 -6.71
N ASN A 302 -28.38 22.03 -6.51
CA ASN A 302 -29.33 21.99 -7.60
C ASN A 302 -29.69 23.39 -8.11
N THR A 303 -30.55 23.47 -9.13
CA THR A 303 -31.00 24.73 -9.75
C THR A 303 -31.77 25.66 -8.80
N ASP A 304 -32.31 25.13 -7.71
CA ASP A 304 -33.02 25.90 -6.68
C ASP A 304 -32.06 26.45 -5.61
N GLY A 305 -30.75 26.21 -5.75
CA GLY A 305 -29.74 26.57 -4.75
C GLY A 305 -29.76 25.69 -3.50
N LYS A 306 -30.37 24.49 -3.57
CA LYS A 306 -30.36 23.54 -2.45
C LYS A 306 -29.12 22.66 -2.50
N LEU A 307 -28.46 22.50 -1.36
CA LEU A 307 -27.31 21.62 -1.20
C LEU A 307 -27.71 20.15 -1.42
N THR A 308 -27.07 19.49 -2.38
CA THR A 308 -27.35 18.09 -2.76
C THR A 308 -26.29 17.10 -2.29
N GLY A 309 -25.06 17.55 -2.06
CA GLY A 309 -23.96 16.65 -1.72
C GLY A 309 -22.59 17.31 -1.79
N PHE A 310 -21.55 16.48 -1.81
CA PHE A 310 -20.18 16.91 -2.10
C PHE A 310 -19.35 15.82 -2.76
N ILE A 311 -18.28 16.25 -3.41
CA ILE A 311 -17.18 15.41 -3.89
C ILE A 311 -15.87 15.82 -3.19
N ILE A 312 -14.88 14.93 -3.21
CA ILE A 312 -13.56 15.19 -2.64
C ILE A 312 -12.50 15.07 -3.75
N ASP A 313 -11.85 16.19 -4.09
CA ASP A 313 -10.61 16.19 -4.87
C ASP A 313 -9.41 16.13 -3.92
N LEU A 314 -8.90 14.92 -3.71
CA LEU A 314 -7.66 14.68 -2.97
C LEU A 314 -6.73 13.83 -3.85
N PRO A 315 -5.55 14.36 -4.23
CA PRO A 315 -4.66 13.70 -5.16
C PRO A 315 -3.89 12.59 -4.42
N ASN A 316 -4.42 11.37 -4.46
CA ASN A 316 -3.80 10.20 -3.85
C ASN A 316 -3.76 9.04 -4.85
N PRO A 317 -2.61 8.37 -5.05
CA PRO A 317 -2.48 7.27 -6.01
C PRO A 317 -3.08 5.94 -5.53
N ASP A 318 -3.33 5.78 -4.24
CA ASP A 318 -3.78 4.55 -3.59
C ASP A 318 -5.28 4.56 -3.27
N PHE A 319 -5.86 5.75 -3.08
CA PHE A 319 -7.29 5.93 -2.80
C PHE A 319 -7.91 6.96 -3.74
N HIS A 320 -8.82 6.50 -4.59
CA HIS A 320 -9.46 7.31 -5.61
C HIS A 320 -10.67 8.08 -5.05
N PHE A 321 -10.41 9.15 -4.30
CA PHE A 321 -11.44 10.04 -3.74
C PHE A 321 -12.38 10.62 -4.80
N GLU A 322 -11.89 10.80 -6.03
CA GLU A 322 -12.65 11.33 -7.17
C GLU A 322 -13.83 10.44 -7.61
N ASN A 323 -13.86 9.17 -7.21
CA ASN A 323 -14.96 8.26 -7.50
C ASN A 323 -16.06 8.29 -6.44
N LEU A 324 -15.90 9.09 -5.37
CA LEU A 324 -16.87 9.17 -4.28
C LEU A 324 -17.80 10.38 -4.45
N HIS A 325 -19.10 10.12 -4.35
CA HIS A 325 -20.17 11.09 -4.49
C HIS A 325 -21.10 11.03 -3.28
N PHE A 326 -20.85 11.91 -2.29
CA PHE A 326 -21.57 11.93 -1.04
C PHE A 326 -22.86 12.75 -1.17
N LYS A 327 -24.01 12.06 -1.28
CA LYS A 327 -25.35 12.67 -1.38
C LYS A 327 -25.88 13.02 0.00
N LYS A 328 -26.38 14.26 0.17
CA LYS A 328 -27.02 14.71 1.40
C LYS A 328 -28.29 13.88 1.67
N GLN A 329 -28.48 13.48 2.93
CA GLN A 329 -29.63 12.69 3.39
C GLN A 329 -30.75 13.56 3.95
#